data_AF-A0A0D2SVY6-F1
#
_entry.id   AF-A0A0D2SVY6-F1
#
_cell.length_a   1.000
_cell.length_b   1.000
_cell.length_c   1.000
_cell.angle_alpha   90.00
_cell.angle_beta   90.00
_cell.angle_gamma   90.00
#
_symmetry.space_group_name_H-M   'P 1'
#
loop_
_entity.id
_entity.type
_entity.pdbx_description
1 polymer ?
#
loop_
_entity_poly.entity_id
_entity_poly.type
_entity_poly.pdbx_seq_one_letter_code
_entity_poly.pdbx_strand_id
1 'polypeptide(L)'
;MASASLLKTSPVLDKSEWVKGHTLRQPSTSAVRCHPVAPSGLTVRASSYADELVKTAKAIASPGRGILAMDESNATCGKRLASIGLENTEANRQAYRTLLVSAPGLGQYISGAILFEETLYQTTIDGKKMVDVLVEQNIVPGIKVDKGLVPLAGSNNESWCQGLDGLAPRSAAYYQQGARFAKWRTVVSIPNGPTELAVKEAAWGLARYAAISQDNGLVPIVEPEILLDGDHGIDRTFEVAKKNPSSCPWNHVFVWWAV
;
A
#
# COMPACT_ATOMS: atom_id res chain seq x y z
N MET A 1 -69.44 -58.93 21.79
CA MET A 1 -68.09 -59.51 21.70
C MET A 1 -67.10 -58.39 21.96
N ALA A 2 -66.28 -58.54 23.00
CA ALA A 2 -65.33 -57.56 23.57
C ALA A 2 -64.33 -57.00 22.52
N SER A 3 -63.57 -55.92 22.71
CA SER A 3 -62.99 -55.38 23.94
C SER A 3 -62.39 -53.98 23.75
N ALA A 4 -62.45 -53.19 24.83
CA ALA A 4 -61.60 -52.11 25.34
C ALA A 4 -61.03 -50.98 24.43
N SER A 5 -61.48 -49.77 24.75
CA SER A 5 -60.78 -48.48 24.56
C SER A 5 -59.59 -48.34 25.50
N LEU A 6 -58.55 -47.58 25.10
CA LEU A 6 -57.57 -47.01 26.03
C LEU A 6 -57.05 -45.65 25.50
N LEU A 7 -57.47 -44.59 26.19
CA LEU A 7 -56.88 -43.25 26.17
C LEU A 7 -55.51 -43.28 26.87
N LYS A 8 -54.48 -42.66 26.29
CA LYS A 8 -53.19 -42.43 26.96
C LYS A 8 -53.11 -40.99 27.46
N THR A 9 -52.96 -40.85 28.77
CA THR A 9 -52.61 -39.64 29.52
C THR A 9 -51.09 -39.49 29.65
N SER A 10 -50.62 -38.25 29.68
CA SER A 10 -49.21 -37.87 29.90
C SER A 10 -48.75 -38.19 31.33
N PRO A 11 -47.50 -38.63 31.56
CA PRO A 11 -46.97 -38.79 32.91
C PRO A 11 -46.19 -37.56 33.39
N VAL A 12 -46.48 -37.20 34.62
CA VAL A 12 -45.73 -36.29 35.51
C VAL A 12 -44.47 -37.02 35.99
N LEU A 13 -43.32 -36.34 35.97
CA LEU A 13 -42.03 -36.83 36.48
C LEU A 13 -41.90 -36.52 37.98
N ASP A 14 -41.77 -37.58 38.78
CA ASP A 14 -41.50 -37.52 40.22
C ASP A 14 -39.98 -37.48 40.49
N LYS A 15 -39.59 -36.65 41.47
CA LYS A 15 -38.20 -36.35 41.84
C LYS A 15 -37.84 -37.08 43.14
N SER A 16 -37.29 -38.29 43.04
CA SER A 16 -36.38 -38.81 44.06
C SER A 16 -35.99 -40.23 43.70
N GLU A 17 -34.76 -40.45 43.23
CA GLU A 17 -33.94 -41.69 43.39
C GLU A 17 -32.66 -41.56 42.54
N TRP A 18 -31.85 -40.52 42.77
CA TRP A 18 -30.55 -40.40 42.08
C TRP A 18 -29.43 -39.84 42.94
N VAL A 19 -29.36 -40.26 44.20
CA VAL A 19 -28.17 -40.04 45.02
C VAL A 19 -27.88 -41.28 45.83
N LYS A 20 -27.03 -42.16 45.29
CA LYS A 20 -26.15 -43.05 46.07
C LYS A 20 -25.07 -43.64 45.17
N GLY A 21 -23.84 -43.17 45.40
CA GLY A 21 -22.62 -43.97 45.17
C GLY A 21 -21.92 -43.80 43.83
N HIS A 22 -21.18 -42.70 43.65
CA HIS A 22 -19.96 -42.71 42.85
C HIS A 22 -18.93 -41.76 43.44
N THR A 23 -17.83 -42.32 43.95
CA THR A 23 -16.65 -41.59 44.42
C THR A 23 -15.97 -40.95 43.21
N LEU A 24 -16.08 -39.63 43.08
CA LEU A 24 -15.42 -38.86 42.02
C LEU A 24 -13.90 -38.85 42.25
N ARG A 25 -13.17 -39.48 41.32
CA ARG A 25 -11.71 -39.38 41.21
C ARG A 25 -11.36 -37.95 40.81
N GLN A 26 -10.58 -37.24 41.63
CA GLN A 26 -10.09 -35.90 41.28
C GLN A 26 -9.22 -35.97 40.01
N PRO A 27 -9.41 -35.09 39.02
CA PRO A 27 -8.50 -34.98 37.90
C PRO A 27 -7.19 -34.31 38.37
N SER A 28 -6.05 -34.93 38.07
CA SER A 28 -4.75 -34.30 38.26
C SER A 28 -4.63 -33.10 37.32
N THR A 29 -4.56 -31.89 37.86
CA THR A 29 -4.25 -30.69 37.08
C THR A 29 -2.78 -30.73 36.67
N SER A 30 -2.49 -31.08 35.41
CA SER A 30 -1.18 -30.77 34.81
C SER A 30 -1.13 -29.27 34.55
N ALA A 31 -0.32 -28.55 35.33
CA ALA A 31 0.01 -27.17 35.04
C ALA A 31 0.93 -27.13 33.81
N VAL A 32 0.39 -26.73 32.66
CA VAL A 32 1.21 -26.38 31.50
C VAL A 32 1.91 -25.06 31.83
N ARG A 33 3.21 -25.13 32.14
CA ARG A 33 4.07 -23.94 32.22
C ARG A 33 4.25 -23.38 30.81
N CYS A 34 3.53 -22.33 30.47
CA CYS A 34 3.87 -21.49 29.34
C CYS A 34 5.16 -20.73 29.69
N HIS A 35 6.28 -21.15 29.10
CA HIS A 35 7.50 -20.34 29.14
C HIS A 35 7.25 -19.07 28.32
N PRO A 36 7.57 -17.87 28.84
CA PRO A 36 7.58 -16.67 28.01
C PRO A 36 8.61 -16.88 26.91
N VAL A 37 8.14 -16.97 25.66
CA VAL A 37 9.02 -16.93 24.49
C VAL A 37 9.63 -15.54 24.51
N ALA A 38 10.95 -15.46 24.75
CA ALA A 38 11.69 -14.22 24.60
C ALA A 38 11.39 -13.66 23.20
N PRO A 39 11.13 -12.36 23.04
CA PRO A 39 10.94 -11.79 21.72
C PRO A 39 12.21 -12.07 20.92
N SER A 40 12.12 -13.00 19.97
CA SER A 40 13.17 -13.21 18.99
C SER A 40 13.30 -11.91 18.23
N GLY A 41 14.37 -11.16 18.52
CA GLY A 41 14.68 -9.93 17.79
C GLY A 41 14.65 -10.26 16.30
N LEU A 42 13.71 -9.66 15.57
CA LEU A 42 13.65 -9.79 14.13
C LEU A 42 14.89 -9.06 13.59
N THR A 43 15.96 -9.81 13.30
CA THR A 43 17.11 -9.26 12.60
C THR A 43 16.69 -9.04 11.15
N VAL A 44 16.20 -7.83 10.85
CA VAL A 44 16.07 -7.36 9.47
C VAL A 44 17.48 -7.31 8.89
N ARG A 45 17.79 -8.22 7.97
CA ARG A 45 19.09 -8.20 7.27
C ARG A 45 19.12 -6.95 6.39
N ALA A 46 20.17 -6.15 6.52
CA ALA A 46 20.43 -5.07 5.58
C ALA A 46 20.56 -5.68 4.17
N SER A 47 19.76 -5.20 3.21
CA SER A 47 19.88 -5.63 1.81
C SER A 47 21.23 -5.16 1.24
N SER A 48 21.67 -5.76 0.13
CA SER A 48 22.87 -5.31 -0.60
C SER A 48 22.82 -3.84 -1.05
N TYR A 49 21.63 -3.22 -0.97
CA TYR A 49 21.38 -1.84 -1.36
C TYR A 49 21.30 -0.88 -0.17
N ALA A 50 21.51 -1.32 1.07
CA ALA A 50 21.23 -0.51 2.26
C ALA A 50 21.85 0.91 2.21
N ASP A 51 23.14 1.02 1.88
CA ASP A 51 23.82 2.32 1.77
C ASP A 51 23.31 3.16 0.59
N GLU A 52 23.02 2.52 -0.54
CA GLU A 52 22.47 3.20 -1.74
C GLU A 52 21.06 3.71 -1.50
N LEU A 53 20.22 2.95 -0.79
CA LEU A 53 18.87 3.35 -0.40
C LEU A 53 18.92 4.58 0.50
N VAL A 54 19.79 4.59 1.52
CA VAL A 54 19.97 5.75 2.41
C VAL A 54 20.47 6.96 1.63
N LYS A 55 21.45 6.78 0.73
CA LYS A 55 21.97 7.85 -0.12
C LYS A 55 20.88 8.44 -1.02
N THR A 56 20.11 7.58 -1.67
CA THR A 56 19.02 7.98 -2.57
C THR A 56 17.94 8.73 -1.79
N ALA A 57 17.51 8.21 -0.64
CA ALA A 57 16.52 8.86 0.21
C ALA A 57 16.96 10.28 0.64
N LYS A 58 18.24 10.44 1.02
CA LYS A 58 18.82 11.75 1.34
C LYS A 58 18.86 12.69 0.13
N ALA A 59 19.13 12.16 -1.06
CA ALA A 59 19.18 12.94 -2.29
C ALA A 59 17.79 13.48 -2.68
N ILE A 60 16.76 12.64 -2.64
CA ILE A 60 15.38 13.05 -2.98
C ILE A 60 14.77 13.96 -1.90
N ALA A 61 15.15 13.81 -0.63
CA ALA A 61 14.68 14.65 0.48
C ALA A 61 15.60 15.87 0.77
N SER A 62 16.41 16.30 -0.20
CA SER A 62 17.32 17.43 -0.02
C SER A 62 16.56 18.74 0.25
N PRO A 63 16.99 19.59 1.20
CA PRO A 63 16.34 20.87 1.50
C PRO A 63 16.16 21.76 0.27
N GLY A 64 15.00 22.42 0.17
CA GLY A 64 14.70 23.35 -0.91
C GLY A 64 14.32 22.72 -2.25
N ARG A 65 14.29 21.37 -2.34
CA ARG A 65 13.82 20.65 -3.52
C ARG A 65 12.66 19.70 -3.20
N GLY A 66 11.82 19.45 -4.20
CA GLY A 66 10.66 18.56 -4.12
C GLY A 66 10.68 17.45 -5.18
N ILE A 67 9.57 16.71 -5.26
CA ILE A 67 9.40 15.61 -6.21
C ILE A 67 8.37 16.02 -7.26
N LEU A 68 8.72 15.83 -8.55
CA LEU A 68 7.79 15.98 -9.66
C LEU A 68 7.04 14.65 -9.88
N ALA A 69 5.75 14.61 -9.54
CA ALA A 69 4.90 13.45 -9.83
C ALA A 69 4.33 13.56 -11.27
N MET A 70 4.97 12.88 -12.21
CA MET A 70 4.55 12.80 -13.63
C MET A 70 4.24 11.36 -14.05
N ASP A 71 3.70 10.59 -13.11
CA ASP A 71 3.41 9.17 -13.21
C ASP A 71 1.94 8.87 -13.56
N GLU A 72 1.25 9.83 -14.18
CA GLU A 72 -0.11 9.61 -14.66
C GLU A 72 -0.14 8.46 -15.67
N SER A 73 -1.05 7.50 -15.47
CA SER A 73 -1.28 6.42 -16.42
C SER A 73 -1.77 6.98 -17.76
N ASN A 74 -1.66 6.18 -18.83
CA ASN A 74 -2.13 6.57 -20.17
C ASN A 74 -3.59 7.04 -20.18
N ALA A 75 -4.46 6.44 -19.36
CA ALA A 75 -5.85 6.87 -19.22
C ALA A 75 -5.99 8.24 -18.52
N THR A 76 -5.20 8.48 -17.46
CA THR A 76 -5.23 9.73 -16.69
C THR A 76 -4.62 10.87 -17.49
N CYS A 77 -3.47 10.63 -18.14
CA CYS A 77 -2.85 11.57 -19.06
C CYS A 77 -3.79 11.89 -20.24
N GLY A 78 -4.51 10.90 -20.75
CA GLY A 78 -5.52 11.10 -21.81
C GLY A 78 -6.62 12.08 -21.43
N LYS A 79 -7.14 12.00 -20.20
CA LYS A 79 -8.12 12.98 -19.69
C LYS A 79 -7.53 14.40 -19.64
N ARG A 80 -6.26 14.53 -19.24
CA ARG A 80 -5.55 15.82 -19.22
C ARG A 80 -5.38 16.38 -20.63
N LEU A 81 -4.93 15.57 -21.59
CA LEU A 81 -4.76 15.98 -22.99
C LEU A 81 -6.10 16.37 -23.64
N ALA A 82 -7.16 15.60 -23.38
CA ALA A 82 -8.49 15.90 -23.91
C ALA A 82 -9.02 17.26 -23.43
N SER A 83 -8.70 17.66 -22.19
CA SER A 83 -9.14 18.96 -21.63
C SER A 83 -8.59 20.18 -22.39
N ILE A 84 -7.52 19.99 -23.17
CA ILE A 84 -6.91 21.02 -24.03
C ILE A 84 -7.07 20.72 -25.53
N GLY A 85 -7.95 19.77 -25.88
CA GLY A 85 -8.24 19.42 -27.27
C GLY A 85 -7.18 18.57 -27.97
N LEU A 86 -6.27 17.91 -27.22
CA LEU A 86 -5.28 16.99 -27.78
C LEU A 86 -5.72 15.53 -27.68
N GLU A 87 -5.42 14.75 -28.72
CA GLU A 87 -5.66 13.31 -28.74
C GLU A 87 -4.70 12.56 -27.81
N ASN A 88 -5.15 11.46 -27.21
CA ASN A 88 -4.34 10.61 -26.35
C ASN A 88 -3.46 9.63 -27.14
N THR A 89 -2.50 10.14 -27.88
CA THR A 89 -1.48 9.35 -28.61
C THR A 89 -0.19 9.22 -27.79
N GLU A 90 0.61 8.20 -28.07
CA GLU A 90 1.93 8.05 -27.43
C GLU A 90 2.81 9.26 -27.71
N ALA A 91 2.84 9.76 -28.95
CA ALA A 91 3.61 10.94 -29.33
C ALA A 91 3.21 12.19 -28.51
N ASN A 92 1.91 12.40 -28.26
CA ASN A 92 1.46 13.53 -27.44
C ASN A 92 1.84 13.35 -25.96
N ARG A 93 1.77 12.12 -25.42
CA ARG A 93 2.24 11.84 -24.05
C ARG A 93 3.75 12.03 -23.92
N GLN A 94 4.53 11.54 -24.88
CA GLN A 94 5.98 11.73 -24.97
C GLN A 94 6.34 13.21 -25.05
N ALA A 95 5.67 13.99 -25.92
CA ALA A 95 5.90 15.42 -26.05
C ALA A 95 5.58 16.17 -24.76
N TYR A 96 4.46 15.83 -24.10
CA TYR A 96 4.10 16.38 -22.79
C TYR A 96 5.16 16.07 -21.72
N ARG A 97 5.64 14.83 -21.63
CA ARG A 97 6.71 14.48 -20.68
C ARG A 97 8.03 15.15 -21.02
N THR A 98 8.35 15.28 -22.30
CA THR A 98 9.54 16.01 -22.76
C THR A 98 9.49 17.47 -22.32
N LEU A 99 8.35 18.13 -22.50
CA LEU A 99 8.13 19.50 -22.04
C LEU A 99 8.44 19.65 -20.55
N LEU A 100 8.00 18.70 -19.71
CA LEU A 100 8.23 18.74 -18.28
C LEU A 100 9.72 18.55 -17.93
N VAL A 101 10.36 17.51 -18.45
CA VAL A 101 11.74 17.16 -18.06
C VAL A 101 12.79 18.10 -18.65
N SER A 102 12.50 18.76 -19.77
CA SER A 102 13.42 19.67 -20.45
C SER A 102 13.32 21.12 -19.96
N ALA A 103 12.52 21.41 -18.93
CA ALA A 103 12.38 22.75 -18.37
C ALA A 103 13.74 23.27 -17.84
N PRO A 104 14.23 24.44 -18.32
CA PRO A 104 15.52 24.97 -17.88
C PRO A 104 15.56 25.22 -16.36
N GLY A 105 16.59 24.70 -15.70
CA GLY A 105 16.79 24.89 -14.26
C GLY A 105 15.90 24.03 -13.37
N LEU A 106 15.17 23.05 -13.91
CA LEU A 106 14.28 22.16 -13.15
C LEU A 106 14.98 21.52 -11.94
N GLY A 107 16.22 21.05 -12.11
CA GLY A 107 17.02 20.42 -11.07
C GLY A 107 17.37 21.29 -9.85
N GLN A 108 17.17 22.61 -9.95
CA GLN A 108 17.32 23.53 -8.80
C GLN A 108 16.20 23.35 -7.78
N TYR A 109 15.02 22.91 -8.22
CA TYR A 109 13.81 22.80 -7.40
C TYR A 109 13.32 21.36 -7.28
N ILE A 110 13.70 20.49 -8.20
CA ILE A 110 13.28 19.09 -8.23
C ILE A 110 14.48 18.20 -7.94
N SER A 111 14.33 17.30 -6.98
CA SER A 111 15.35 16.31 -6.58
C SER A 111 15.00 14.90 -7.05
N GLY A 112 13.72 14.62 -7.30
CA GLY A 112 13.26 13.36 -7.86
C GLY A 112 12.07 13.55 -8.79
N ALA A 113 11.90 12.66 -9.76
CA ALA A 113 10.73 12.66 -10.64
C ALA A 113 10.14 11.26 -10.76
N ILE A 114 8.83 11.13 -10.53
CA ILE A 114 8.11 9.86 -10.60
C ILE A 114 7.58 9.69 -12.01
N LEU A 115 8.01 8.63 -12.67
CA LEU A 115 7.66 8.28 -14.04
C LEU A 115 6.54 7.24 -14.07
N PHE A 116 5.78 7.25 -15.15
CA PHE A 116 4.98 6.09 -15.56
C PHE A 116 5.85 5.14 -16.40
N GLU A 117 5.49 3.86 -16.45
CA GLU A 117 6.28 2.82 -17.13
C GLU A 117 6.58 3.16 -18.59
N GLU A 118 5.60 3.67 -19.34
CA GLU A 118 5.80 4.14 -20.73
C GLU A 118 6.92 5.20 -20.80
N THR A 119 6.92 6.18 -19.90
CA THR A 119 7.90 7.28 -19.89
C THR A 119 9.31 6.82 -19.48
N LEU A 120 9.41 5.81 -18.60
CA LEU A 120 10.70 5.27 -18.15
C LEU A 120 11.52 4.67 -19.32
N TYR A 121 10.83 4.09 -20.31
CA TYR A 121 11.43 3.49 -21.50
C TYR A 121 11.45 4.42 -22.72
N GLN A 122 10.85 5.60 -22.63
CA GLN A 122 10.81 6.58 -23.71
C GLN A 122 12.10 7.39 -23.84
N THR A 123 12.28 7.91 -25.04
CA THR A 123 13.17 9.04 -25.32
C THR A 123 12.38 10.36 -25.35
N THR A 124 13.06 11.48 -25.23
CA THR A 124 12.52 12.80 -25.56
C THR A 124 12.27 12.91 -27.06
N ILE A 125 11.56 13.95 -27.47
CA ILE A 125 11.37 14.28 -28.89
C ILE A 125 12.71 14.50 -29.63
N ASP A 126 13.76 14.90 -28.91
CA ASP A 126 15.13 15.10 -29.42
C ASP A 126 15.99 13.82 -29.36
N GLY A 127 15.42 12.68 -28.94
CA GLY A 127 16.06 11.36 -28.98
C GLY A 127 16.92 10.99 -27.77
N LYS A 128 17.02 11.83 -26.73
CA LYS A 128 17.69 11.47 -25.46
C LYS A 128 16.79 10.60 -24.60
N LYS A 129 17.31 9.65 -23.81
CA LYS A 129 16.45 8.90 -22.87
C LYS A 129 15.89 9.86 -21.80
N MET A 130 14.61 9.70 -21.44
CA MET A 130 13.98 10.52 -20.39
C MET A 130 14.75 10.46 -19.06
N VAL A 131 15.22 9.26 -18.71
CA VAL A 131 16.03 9.01 -17.51
C VAL A 131 17.34 9.79 -17.55
N ASP A 132 18.03 9.82 -18.68
CA ASP A 132 19.33 10.49 -18.82
C ASP A 132 19.16 12.02 -18.66
N VAL A 133 18.09 12.60 -19.21
CA VAL A 133 17.77 14.03 -19.08
C VAL A 133 17.52 14.44 -17.63
N LEU A 134 16.90 13.56 -16.83
CA LEU A 134 16.71 13.80 -15.39
C LEU A 134 18.05 13.73 -14.64
N VAL A 135 18.85 12.69 -14.92
CA VAL A 135 20.15 12.48 -14.27
C VAL A 135 21.14 13.62 -14.58
N GLU A 136 21.19 14.09 -15.84
CA GLU A 136 21.99 15.26 -16.26
C GLU A 136 21.67 16.52 -15.44
N GLN A 137 20.44 16.62 -14.92
CA GLN A 137 19.97 17.75 -14.10
C GLN A 137 20.02 17.49 -12.59
N ASN A 138 20.66 16.40 -12.14
CA ASN A 138 20.68 15.97 -10.73
C ASN A 138 19.28 15.68 -10.15
N ILE A 139 18.38 15.18 -10.99
CA ILE A 139 17.06 14.69 -10.61
C ILE A 139 17.10 13.16 -10.59
N VAL A 140 16.79 12.56 -9.45
CA VAL A 140 16.73 11.11 -9.32
C VAL A 140 15.50 10.59 -10.08
N PRO A 141 15.62 9.58 -10.96
CA PRO A 141 14.47 8.95 -11.60
C PRO A 141 13.75 7.99 -10.63
N GLY A 142 12.43 8.08 -10.57
CA GLY A 142 11.57 7.17 -9.82
C GLY A 142 10.46 6.59 -10.70
N ILE A 143 9.81 5.53 -10.22
CA ILE A 143 8.82 4.78 -10.99
C ILE A 143 7.57 4.48 -10.15
N LYS A 144 6.38 4.71 -10.71
CA LYS A 144 5.14 4.18 -10.14
C LYS A 144 5.03 2.70 -10.44
N VAL A 145 4.87 1.88 -9.40
CA VAL A 145 4.88 0.41 -9.54
C VAL A 145 3.54 -0.26 -9.25
N ASP A 146 2.60 0.45 -8.62
CA ASP A 146 1.25 -0.05 -8.38
C ASP A 146 0.46 -0.23 -9.69
N LYS A 147 -0.49 -1.16 -9.69
CA LYS A 147 -1.38 -1.46 -10.82
C LYS A 147 -2.80 -0.93 -10.61
N GLY A 148 -2.92 0.12 -9.80
CA GLY A 148 -4.17 0.82 -9.55
C GLY A 148 -5.08 0.14 -8.52
N LEU A 149 -6.20 0.82 -8.27
CA LEU A 149 -7.19 0.45 -7.27
C LEU A 149 -8.22 -0.52 -7.84
N VAL A 150 -8.66 -1.45 -7.01
CA VAL A 150 -9.76 -2.38 -7.28
C VAL A 150 -10.70 -2.44 -6.07
N PRO A 151 -11.98 -2.79 -6.26
CA PRO A 151 -12.94 -2.90 -5.16
C PRO A 151 -12.46 -3.88 -4.08
N LEU A 152 -12.60 -3.50 -2.82
CA LEU A 152 -12.31 -4.35 -1.68
C LEU A 152 -13.58 -5.13 -1.31
N ALA A 153 -13.58 -6.43 -1.60
CA ALA A 153 -14.72 -7.30 -1.29
C ALA A 153 -14.98 -7.36 0.21
N GLY A 154 -16.25 -7.26 0.62
CA GLY A 154 -16.64 -7.25 2.03
C GLY A 154 -16.40 -5.91 2.75
N SER A 155 -16.00 -4.87 2.04
CA SER A 155 -15.90 -3.50 2.56
C SER A 155 -17.14 -2.66 2.21
N ASN A 156 -17.20 -1.43 2.72
CA ASN A 156 -18.26 -0.49 2.42
C ASN A 156 -17.95 0.32 1.14
N ASN A 157 -17.86 -0.35 -0.02
CA ASN A 157 -17.43 0.28 -1.29
C ASN A 157 -16.05 0.96 -1.20
N GLU A 158 -15.14 0.39 -0.43
CA GLU A 158 -13.75 0.81 -0.36
C GLU A 158 -12.93 0.08 -1.42
N SER A 159 -11.66 0.48 -1.57
CA SER A 159 -10.75 -0.10 -2.56
C SER A 159 -9.44 -0.53 -1.91
N TRP A 160 -8.75 -1.46 -2.57
CA TRP A 160 -7.36 -1.79 -2.27
C TRP A 160 -6.52 -1.69 -3.55
N CYS A 161 -5.20 -1.62 -3.40
CA CYS A 161 -4.31 -1.43 -4.54
C CYS A 161 -3.59 -2.73 -4.90
N GLN A 162 -3.62 -3.09 -6.18
CA GLN A 162 -2.99 -4.31 -6.72
C GLN A 162 -1.60 -4.04 -7.31
N GLY A 163 -0.85 -5.10 -7.59
CA GLY A 163 0.44 -5.02 -8.30
C GLY A 163 1.63 -5.71 -7.63
N LEU A 164 1.41 -6.41 -6.50
CA LEU A 164 2.45 -7.10 -5.76
C LEU A 164 2.97 -8.33 -6.54
N ASP A 165 2.08 -8.98 -7.30
CA ASP A 165 2.44 -10.10 -8.14
C ASP A 165 3.43 -9.67 -9.23
N GLY A 166 4.61 -10.31 -9.22
CA GLY A 166 5.72 -9.97 -10.11
C GLY A 166 6.41 -8.64 -9.80
N LEU A 167 6.16 -8.02 -8.64
CA LEU A 167 6.77 -6.73 -8.29
C LEU A 167 8.29 -6.80 -8.18
N ALA A 168 8.86 -7.89 -7.64
CA ALA A 168 10.31 -8.04 -7.51
C ALA A 168 11.04 -8.00 -8.87
N PRO A 169 10.74 -8.89 -9.85
CA PRO A 169 11.40 -8.83 -11.16
C PRO A 169 11.14 -7.52 -11.91
N ARG A 170 9.95 -6.91 -11.75
CA ARG A 170 9.68 -5.56 -12.30
C ARG A 170 10.58 -4.49 -11.67
N SER A 171 10.70 -4.49 -10.34
CA SER A 171 11.55 -3.54 -9.61
C SER A 171 13.02 -3.67 -10.02
N ALA A 172 13.52 -4.89 -10.17
CA ALA A 172 14.87 -5.14 -10.69
C ALA A 172 15.05 -4.60 -12.12
N ALA A 173 14.06 -4.80 -13.00
CA ALA A 173 14.11 -4.25 -14.37
C ALA A 173 14.08 -2.72 -14.38
N TYR A 174 13.27 -2.08 -13.53
CA TYR A 174 13.25 -0.62 -13.42
C TYR A 174 14.55 -0.06 -12.85
N TYR A 175 15.15 -0.76 -11.88
CA TYR A 175 16.47 -0.41 -11.35
C TYR A 175 17.54 -0.42 -12.45
N GLN A 176 17.54 -1.45 -13.31
CA GLN A 176 18.42 -1.54 -14.49
C GLN A 176 18.19 -0.41 -15.49
N GLN A 177 16.94 0.04 -15.64
CA GLN A 177 16.57 1.16 -16.50
C GLN A 177 16.94 2.54 -15.90
N GLY A 178 17.40 2.59 -14.64
CA GLY A 178 17.91 3.81 -14.00
C GLY A 178 17.01 4.39 -12.90
N ALA A 179 15.86 3.76 -12.60
CA ALA A 179 15.08 4.15 -11.43
C ALA A 179 15.84 3.86 -10.13
N ARG A 180 15.69 4.72 -9.12
CA ARG A 180 16.29 4.54 -7.79
C ARG A 180 15.30 4.67 -6.64
N PHE A 181 14.08 5.10 -6.94
CA PHE A 181 12.98 5.05 -6.00
C PHE A 181 11.70 4.64 -6.70
N ALA A 182 10.71 4.20 -5.93
CA ALA A 182 9.43 3.76 -6.42
C ALA A 182 8.31 4.49 -5.68
N LYS A 183 7.12 4.51 -6.27
CA LYS A 183 5.90 5.00 -5.64
C LYS A 183 4.82 3.94 -5.68
N TRP A 184 4.10 3.79 -4.57
CA TRP A 184 2.88 2.99 -4.50
C TRP A 184 1.79 3.79 -3.80
N ARG A 185 0.70 4.03 -4.54
CA ARG A 185 -0.48 4.71 -4.01
C ARG A 185 -1.53 3.71 -3.57
N THR A 186 -2.03 3.84 -2.35
CA THR A 186 -3.30 3.24 -1.93
C THR A 186 -4.22 4.33 -1.40
N VAL A 187 -5.52 4.07 -1.34
CA VAL A 187 -6.50 5.04 -0.85
C VAL A 187 -7.24 4.54 0.37
N VAL A 188 -7.65 5.49 1.20
CA VAL A 188 -8.50 5.32 2.35
C VAL A 188 -9.62 6.36 2.23
N SER A 189 -10.88 5.92 2.20
CA SER A 189 -12.04 6.80 1.99
C SER A 189 -12.69 7.17 3.33
N ILE A 190 -13.02 8.44 3.54
CA ILE A 190 -13.77 8.92 4.72
C ILE A 190 -15.29 8.82 4.56
N PRO A 191 -15.91 9.18 3.40
CA PRO A 191 -17.36 9.08 3.25
C PRO A 191 -17.91 7.68 3.49
N ASN A 192 -17.12 6.67 3.12
CA ASN A 192 -17.49 5.28 3.15
C ASN A 192 -16.85 4.51 4.33
N GLY A 193 -16.05 5.18 5.17
CA GLY A 193 -15.20 4.51 6.16
C GLY A 193 -14.15 5.46 6.74
N PRO A 194 -12.96 5.04 7.16
CA PRO A 194 -12.40 3.78 6.73
C PRO A 194 -12.76 2.64 7.66
N THR A 195 -13.11 1.51 7.08
CA THR A 195 -13.25 0.27 7.85
C THR A 195 -11.89 -0.20 8.33
N GLU A 196 -11.85 -0.94 9.44
CA GLU A 196 -10.60 -1.57 9.90
C GLU A 196 -10.00 -2.49 8.85
N LEU A 197 -10.84 -3.15 8.04
CA LEU A 197 -10.40 -3.98 6.92
C LEU A 197 -9.61 -3.16 5.89
N ALA A 198 -10.14 -2.01 5.45
CA ALA A 198 -9.47 -1.16 4.46
C ALA A 198 -8.16 -0.58 4.99
N VAL A 199 -8.14 -0.11 6.25
CA VAL A 199 -6.90 0.40 6.89
C VAL A 199 -5.85 -0.71 6.96
N LYS A 200 -6.24 -1.91 7.39
CA LYS A 200 -5.33 -3.06 7.50
C LYS A 200 -4.79 -3.50 6.14
N GLU A 201 -5.65 -3.59 5.12
CA GLU A 201 -5.23 -3.97 3.78
C GLU A 201 -4.29 -2.94 3.17
N ALA A 202 -4.59 -1.64 3.31
CA ALA A 202 -3.70 -0.57 2.88
C ALA A 202 -2.32 -0.67 3.54
N ALA A 203 -2.27 -0.83 4.86
CA ALA A 203 -1.02 -0.97 5.60
C ALA A 203 -0.22 -2.22 5.18
N TRP A 204 -0.88 -3.36 5.02
CA TRP A 204 -0.24 -4.62 4.63
C TRP A 204 0.25 -4.61 3.18
N GLY A 205 -0.52 -4.03 2.26
CA GLY A 205 -0.12 -3.85 0.87
C GLY A 205 1.13 -2.98 0.76
N LEU A 206 1.11 -1.81 1.42
CA LEU A 206 2.25 -0.90 1.45
C LEU A 206 3.49 -1.55 2.07
N ALA A 207 3.35 -2.35 3.13
CA ALA A 207 4.49 -2.93 3.83
C ALA A 207 5.21 -3.98 2.97
N ARG A 208 4.42 -4.82 2.28
CA ARG A 208 4.95 -5.78 1.31
C ARG A 208 5.60 -5.07 0.13
N TYR A 209 4.97 -4.03 -0.40
CA TYR A 209 5.56 -3.19 -1.44
C TYR A 209 6.92 -2.63 -1.00
N ALA A 210 6.98 -1.98 0.17
CA ALA A 210 8.20 -1.33 0.65
C ALA A 210 9.35 -2.34 0.81
N ALA A 211 9.07 -3.49 1.41
CA ALA A 211 10.05 -4.56 1.58
C ALA A 211 10.59 -5.07 0.23
N ILE A 212 9.70 -5.34 -0.74
CA ILE A 212 10.09 -5.81 -2.07
C ILE A 212 10.91 -4.74 -2.81
N SER A 213 10.52 -3.46 -2.74
CA SER A 213 11.28 -2.38 -3.37
C SER A 213 12.68 -2.24 -2.80
N GLN A 214 12.84 -2.28 -1.48
CA GLN A 214 14.15 -2.20 -0.81
C GLN A 214 15.06 -3.39 -1.16
N ASP A 215 14.49 -4.59 -1.30
CA ASP A 215 15.23 -5.79 -1.70
C ASP A 215 15.72 -5.72 -3.16
N ASN A 216 15.09 -4.86 -3.97
CA ASN A 216 15.41 -4.63 -5.39
C ASN A 216 16.04 -3.25 -5.65
N GLY A 217 16.58 -2.60 -4.62
CA GLY A 217 17.37 -1.36 -4.76
C GLY A 217 16.57 -0.09 -5.03
N LEU A 218 15.26 -0.09 -4.81
CA LEU A 218 14.40 1.08 -4.95
C LEU A 218 13.97 1.61 -3.59
N VAL A 219 14.19 2.90 -3.31
CA VAL A 219 13.62 3.57 -2.14
C VAL A 219 12.10 3.63 -2.28
N PRO A 220 11.30 3.06 -1.35
CA PRO A 220 9.85 3.10 -1.47
C PRO A 220 9.27 4.42 -0.93
N ILE A 221 8.52 5.12 -1.78
CA ILE A 221 7.58 6.16 -1.35
C ILE A 221 6.25 5.49 -1.04
N VAL A 222 5.91 5.49 0.25
CA VAL A 222 4.66 4.95 0.76
C VAL A 222 3.61 6.07 0.80
N GLU A 223 2.57 5.94 -0.02
CA GLU A 223 1.51 6.94 -0.23
C GLU A 223 0.14 6.36 0.22
N PRO A 224 -0.18 6.43 1.52
CA PRO A 224 -1.48 6.06 2.06
C PRO A 224 -2.46 7.25 1.98
N GLU A 225 -2.95 7.56 0.78
CA GLU A 225 -3.79 8.74 0.56
C GLU A 225 -5.14 8.60 1.26
N ILE A 226 -5.48 9.60 2.08
CA ILE A 226 -6.83 9.78 2.58
C ILE A 226 -7.55 10.68 1.60
N LEU A 227 -8.63 10.16 0.99
CA LEU A 227 -9.42 10.92 0.04
C LEU A 227 -10.09 12.12 0.72
N LEU A 228 -10.03 13.26 0.06
CA LEU A 228 -10.65 14.51 0.50
C LEU A 228 -12.16 14.55 0.18
N ASP A 229 -12.67 13.60 -0.60
CA ASP A 229 -14.09 13.54 -0.98
C ASP A 229 -15.01 13.52 0.25
N GLY A 230 -16.12 14.27 0.17
CA GLY A 230 -17.19 14.33 1.17
C GLY A 230 -17.22 15.61 2.02
N ASP A 231 -18.21 15.70 2.92
CA ASP A 231 -18.51 16.91 3.69
C ASP A 231 -17.86 16.95 5.09
N HIS A 232 -16.78 16.17 5.29
CA HIS A 232 -16.15 16.02 6.59
C HIS A 232 -15.18 17.19 6.89
N GLY A 233 -15.13 17.62 8.15
CA GLY A 233 -14.21 18.68 8.59
C GLY A 233 -12.78 18.19 8.81
N ILE A 234 -11.85 19.14 8.99
CA ILE A 234 -10.42 18.89 9.20
C ILE A 234 -10.13 17.95 10.39
N ASP A 235 -10.91 18.06 11.47
CA ASP A 235 -10.76 17.21 12.65
C ASP A 235 -10.98 15.74 12.31
N ARG A 236 -11.96 15.46 11.44
CA ARG A 236 -12.25 14.10 11.00
C ARG A 236 -11.13 13.54 10.13
N THR A 237 -10.60 14.34 9.22
CA THR A 237 -9.42 13.97 8.41
C THR A 237 -8.24 13.64 9.32
N PHE A 238 -7.98 14.47 10.34
CA PHE A 238 -6.90 14.26 11.30
C PHE A 238 -7.08 12.98 12.14
N GLU A 239 -8.29 12.70 12.62
CA GLU A 239 -8.59 11.45 13.35
C GLU A 239 -8.25 10.21 12.52
N VAL A 240 -8.68 10.21 11.26
CA VAL A 240 -8.43 9.10 10.33
C VAL A 240 -6.94 9.00 10.00
N ALA A 241 -6.29 10.14 9.76
CA ALA A 241 -4.85 10.24 9.52
C ALA A 241 -4.01 9.80 10.72
N LYS A 242 -4.52 9.85 11.95
CA LYS A 242 -3.84 9.33 13.15
C LYS A 242 -4.02 7.82 13.31
N LYS A 243 -5.20 7.29 12.98
CA LYS A 243 -5.47 5.84 13.04
C LYS A 243 -4.61 5.06 12.04
N ASN A 244 -4.50 5.57 10.82
CA ASN A 244 -3.77 4.95 9.70
C ASN A 244 -2.27 4.62 10.00
N PRO A 245 -1.47 5.50 10.65
CA PRO A 245 -0.09 5.21 11.02
C PRO A 245 0.04 4.35 12.30
N SER A 246 -0.91 4.44 13.25
CA SER A 246 -0.76 3.80 14.57
C SER A 246 -0.92 2.28 14.59
N SER A 247 -1.47 1.66 13.55
CA SER A 247 -1.64 0.20 13.44
C SER A 247 -0.47 -0.52 12.76
N CYS A 248 0.62 0.16 12.42
CA CYS A 248 1.68 -0.45 11.63
C CYS A 248 3.10 0.00 12.08
N PRO A 249 4.04 -0.93 12.30
CA PRO A 249 5.39 -0.63 12.77
C PRO A 249 6.25 -0.07 11.63
N TRP A 250 6.08 1.21 11.30
CA TRP A 250 6.76 1.89 10.18
C TRP A 250 8.02 2.69 10.55
N ASN A 251 8.78 2.29 11.57
CA ASN A 251 9.95 3.06 12.04
C ASN A 251 11.09 3.19 11.01
N HIS A 252 10.98 2.62 9.81
CA HIS A 252 12.02 2.63 8.76
C HIS A 252 11.51 3.01 7.35
N VAL A 253 10.30 3.54 7.22
CA VAL A 253 9.70 3.84 5.91
C VAL A 253 9.40 5.33 5.78
N PHE A 254 9.90 5.94 4.70
CA PHE A 254 9.53 7.29 4.31
C PHE A 254 8.05 7.29 3.89
N VAL A 255 7.18 7.73 4.79
CA VAL A 255 5.77 7.99 4.50
C VAL A 255 5.69 9.39 3.91
N TRP A 256 5.16 9.50 2.69
CA TRP A 256 4.93 10.77 2.03
C TRP A 256 3.42 11.01 2.01
N TRP A 257 3.00 12.14 2.57
CA TRP A 257 1.65 12.64 2.38
C TRP A 257 1.72 13.63 1.23
N ALA A 258 1.17 13.25 0.07
CA ALA A 258 0.73 14.24 -0.88
C ALA A 258 -0.47 14.95 -0.23
N VAL A 259 -0.31 16.24 0.08
CA VAL A 259 -1.40 17.11 0.55
C VAL A 259 -2.09 17.69 -0.67
#